data_AF-A0AA97HJG4-F1
#
_entry.id   AF-A0AA97HJG4-F1
#
_cell.length_a   1.000
_cell.length_b   1.000
_cell.length_c   1.000
_cell.angle_alpha   90.00
_cell.angle_beta   90.00
_cell.angle_gamma   90.00
#
_symmetry.space_group_name_H-M   'P 1'
#
loop_
_entity.id
_entity.type
_entity.pdbx_description
1 polymer ?
#
loop_
_entity_poly.entity_id
_entity_poly.type
_entity_poly.pdbx_seq_one_letter_code
_entity_poly.pdbx_strand_id
1 'polypeptide(L)'
;MVDTEQALLAQSPPARSTALESVGNSITPALKPLMGSNGVILGAIALVFMVMQIMKGRGASGQIARGSVSGGAEKARARKRAIAQLKAKKHNSVALYIGSLRRNKQGKPRNAKALYLPDVQRGVAIAGGPGSGKTYSAINPLIRAALDEGMPALVYDFKYPGQAECLVAYAARRGYDVRIFAPGYPESEVCNILDFMADADDALMARQIASVMNRNFARSSNSSEDKFFADAGDQLTQAILMLAKGMPNPDLMTASAVLASTRCPPALWKASAWANWGVCPRAGTFPTGCITPFLSSCS
;
A
#
# COMPACT_ATOMS: atom_id res chain seq x y z
N MET A 1 -76.83 20.22 -35.57
CA MET A 1 -76.20 21.46 -36.05
C MET A 1 -75.02 21.02 -36.89
N VAL A 2 -74.95 21.18 -38.20
CA VAL A 2 -75.73 21.93 -39.21
C VAL A 2 -75.44 21.20 -40.55
N ASP A 3 -76.23 21.51 -41.56
CA ASP A 3 -75.85 21.53 -42.97
C ASP A 3 -74.32 21.61 -43.21
N THR A 4 -73.79 20.78 -44.11
CA THR A 4 -73.30 21.22 -45.43
C THR A 4 -72.70 20.03 -46.19
N GLU A 5 -73.18 19.95 -47.43
CA GLU A 5 -72.46 19.54 -48.64
C GLU A 5 -72.06 18.08 -48.90
N GLN A 6 -72.79 17.58 -49.90
CA GLN A 6 -72.31 16.87 -51.09
C GLN A 6 -72.16 15.36 -50.98
N ALA A 7 -73.34 14.74 -51.11
CA ALA A 7 -73.52 13.39 -51.61
C ALA A 7 -73.16 13.31 -53.11
N LEU A 8 -72.05 12.64 -53.43
CA LEU A 8 -71.81 12.06 -54.75
C LEU A 8 -72.03 10.55 -54.67
N LEU A 9 -73.11 10.13 -55.31
CA LEU A 9 -73.55 8.76 -55.53
C LEU A 9 -72.56 8.01 -56.43
N ALA A 10 -72.15 6.81 -56.01
CA ALA A 10 -72.13 5.61 -56.87
C ALA A 10 -71.82 4.34 -56.05
N GLN A 11 -72.93 3.68 -55.70
CA GLN A 11 -73.21 2.27 -55.47
C GLN A 11 -72.10 1.19 -55.59
N SER A 12 -72.23 0.23 -54.68
CA SER A 12 -71.44 -0.97 -54.42
C SER A 12 -71.96 -2.22 -55.20
N PRO A 13 -71.45 -3.46 -54.97
CA PRO A 13 -70.61 -4.26 -55.89
C PRO A 13 -71.33 -5.55 -56.37
N PRO A 14 -70.70 -6.55 -57.06
CA PRO A 14 -69.96 -7.61 -56.33
C PRO A 14 -68.87 -8.42 -57.10
N ALA A 15 -68.20 -9.28 -56.32
CA ALA A 15 -67.53 -10.56 -56.66
C ALA A 15 -66.15 -10.52 -57.35
N ARG A 16 -65.07 -10.87 -56.63
CA ARG A 16 -64.52 -12.22 -56.28
C ARG A 16 -63.78 -12.91 -57.44
N SER A 17 -62.53 -13.25 -57.14
CA SER A 17 -61.50 -13.96 -57.92
C SER A 17 -60.58 -13.05 -58.75
N THR A 18 -59.27 -13.36 -58.77
CA THR A 18 -58.15 -12.68 -59.49
C THR A 18 -57.35 -11.59 -58.73
N ALA A 19 -56.77 -11.90 -57.56
CA ALA A 19 -55.64 -11.10 -57.04
C ALA A 19 -54.69 -11.83 -56.05
N LEU A 20 -54.81 -13.17 -55.90
CA LEU A 20 -53.96 -13.96 -54.99
C LEU A 20 -52.92 -14.84 -55.71
N GLU A 21 -52.87 -14.83 -57.04
CA GLU A 21 -51.87 -15.57 -57.83
C GLU A 21 -50.64 -14.74 -58.24
N SER A 22 -50.60 -13.42 -58.03
CA SER A 22 -49.48 -12.58 -58.48
C SER A 22 -48.42 -12.23 -57.42
N VAL A 23 -48.60 -12.62 -56.15
CA VAL A 23 -47.63 -12.35 -55.07
C VAL A 23 -46.72 -13.56 -54.76
N GLY A 24 -47.16 -14.78 -55.10
CA GLY A 24 -46.39 -16.02 -54.87
C GLY A 24 -45.21 -16.24 -55.83
N ASN A 25 -45.20 -15.56 -56.99
CA ASN A 25 -44.17 -15.74 -58.03
C ASN A 25 -43.01 -14.73 -57.97
N SER A 26 -43.02 -13.77 -57.04
CA SER A 26 -41.96 -12.74 -56.92
C SER A 26 -40.98 -12.98 -55.77
N ILE A 27 -41.29 -13.91 -54.85
CA ILE A 27 -40.47 -14.21 -53.66
C ILE A 27 -39.56 -15.44 -53.91
N THR A 28 -39.92 -16.29 -54.87
CA THR A 28 -39.21 -17.53 -55.20
C THR A 28 -37.93 -17.38 -56.04
N PRO A 29 -37.68 -16.34 -56.87
CA PRO A 29 -36.39 -16.21 -57.58
C PRO A 29 -35.30 -15.55 -56.73
N ALA A 30 -35.64 -14.77 -55.69
CA ALA A 30 -34.67 -14.09 -54.82
C ALA A 30 -34.08 -15.00 -53.72
N LEU A 31 -34.77 -16.07 -53.34
CA LEU A 31 -34.32 -17.04 -52.33
C LEU A 31 -33.56 -18.25 -52.93
N LYS A 32 -33.64 -18.46 -54.25
CA LYS A 32 -32.93 -19.55 -54.94
C LYS A 32 -31.39 -19.49 -54.83
N PRO A 33 -30.72 -18.33 -54.94
CA PRO A 33 -29.26 -18.28 -54.73
C PRO A 33 -28.87 -18.47 -53.25
N LEU A 34 -29.79 -18.23 -52.31
CA LEU A 34 -29.57 -18.44 -50.88
C LEU A 34 -29.62 -19.92 -50.47
N MET A 35 -30.32 -20.75 -51.26
CA MET A 35 -30.41 -22.22 -51.08
C MET A 35 -29.40 -23.01 -51.93
N GLY A 36 -28.53 -22.34 -52.69
CA GLY A 36 -27.41 -22.97 -53.39
C GLY A 36 -26.25 -23.30 -52.46
N SER A 37 -25.32 -24.17 -52.90
CA SER A 37 -24.14 -24.60 -52.13
C SER A 37 -23.37 -23.43 -51.49
N ASN A 38 -23.30 -22.28 -52.17
CA ASN A 38 -22.60 -21.09 -51.67
C ASN A 38 -23.41 -20.31 -50.62
N GLY A 39 -24.75 -20.36 -50.67
CA GLY A 39 -25.63 -19.74 -49.69
C GLY A 39 -25.63 -20.46 -48.34
N VAL A 40 -25.53 -21.80 -48.38
CA VAL A 40 -25.33 -22.61 -47.16
C VAL A 40 -23.96 -22.32 -46.52
N ILE A 41 -22.90 -22.14 -47.33
CA ILE A 41 -21.57 -21.78 -46.82
C ILE A 41 -21.58 -20.39 -46.18
N LEU A 42 -22.21 -19.39 -46.80
CA LEU A 42 -22.38 -18.05 -46.23
C LEU A 42 -23.20 -18.07 -44.93
N GLY A 43 -24.28 -18.87 -44.89
CA GLY A 43 -25.06 -19.08 -43.67
C GLY A 43 -24.25 -19.75 -42.56
N ALA A 44 -23.42 -20.74 -42.89
CA ALA A 44 -22.54 -21.41 -41.94
C ALA A 44 -21.45 -20.46 -41.41
N ILE A 45 -20.84 -19.63 -42.26
CA ILE A 45 -19.86 -18.62 -41.84
C ILE A 45 -20.51 -17.57 -40.93
N ALA A 46 -21.72 -17.10 -41.26
CA ALA A 46 -22.46 -16.15 -40.43
C ALA A 46 -22.82 -16.75 -39.06
N LEU A 47 -23.22 -18.03 -39.02
CA LEU A 47 -23.50 -18.76 -37.78
C LEU A 47 -22.23 -18.92 -36.92
N VAL A 48 -21.10 -19.29 -37.54
CA VAL A 48 -19.80 -19.36 -36.84
C VAL A 48 -19.40 -17.98 -36.31
N PHE A 49 -19.62 -16.90 -37.07
CA PHE A 49 -19.33 -15.54 -36.62
C PHE A 49 -20.23 -15.11 -35.46
N MET A 50 -21.50 -15.51 -35.47
CA MET A 50 -22.46 -15.25 -34.39
C MET A 50 -22.10 -16.03 -33.13
N VAL A 51 -21.70 -17.30 -33.27
CA VAL A 51 -21.19 -18.12 -32.17
C VAL A 51 -19.88 -17.54 -31.63
N MET A 52 -18.97 -17.07 -32.50
CA MET A 52 -17.76 -16.37 -32.07
C MET A 52 -18.07 -15.08 -31.32
N GLN A 53 -19.10 -14.32 -31.68
CA GLN A 53 -19.50 -13.12 -30.93
C GLN A 53 -20.11 -13.44 -29.56
N ILE A 54 -20.84 -14.55 -29.45
CA ILE A 54 -21.38 -15.03 -28.17
C ILE A 54 -20.25 -15.60 -27.28
N MET A 55 -19.25 -16.24 -27.89
CA MET A 55 -18.07 -16.80 -27.22
C MET A 55 -16.95 -15.79 -26.97
N LYS A 56 -17.00 -14.60 -27.58
CA LYS A 56 -16.10 -13.47 -27.27
C LYS A 56 -16.53 -12.89 -25.94
N GLY A 57 -16.27 -13.66 -24.88
CA GLY A 57 -16.46 -13.28 -23.50
C GLY A 57 -15.92 -11.87 -23.30
N ARG A 58 -16.77 -11.04 -22.67
CA ARG A 58 -16.47 -9.69 -22.20
C ARG A 58 -14.98 -9.56 -21.93
N GLY A 59 -14.28 -8.85 -22.82
CA GLY A 59 -12.84 -8.67 -22.75
C GLY A 59 -12.43 -8.33 -21.33
N ALA A 60 -11.35 -8.96 -20.87
CA ALA A 60 -10.78 -8.69 -19.56
C ALA A 60 -10.44 -7.20 -19.49
N SER A 61 -11.34 -6.44 -18.86
CA SER A 61 -11.09 -5.07 -18.45
C SER A 61 -9.79 -5.09 -17.65
N GLY A 62 -8.78 -4.37 -18.15
CA GLY A 62 -7.50 -4.12 -17.47
C GLY A 62 -7.65 -3.29 -16.19
N GLN A 63 -8.80 -3.38 -15.51
CA GLN A 63 -9.04 -2.81 -14.21
C GLN A 63 -8.40 -3.70 -13.16
N ILE A 64 -7.23 -3.26 -12.72
CA ILE A 64 -6.46 -3.85 -11.61
C ILE A 64 -7.23 -3.71 -10.28
N ALA A 65 -8.26 -2.87 -10.22
CA ALA A 65 -9.12 -2.68 -9.04
C ALA A 65 -10.62 -2.68 -9.42
N ARG A 66 -11.38 -3.59 -8.81
CA ARG A 66 -12.86 -3.54 -8.79
C ARG A 66 -13.31 -2.94 -7.46
N GLY A 67 -13.92 -1.76 -7.50
CA GLY A 67 -14.66 -1.20 -6.36
C GLY A 67 -16.13 -1.61 -6.46
N SER A 68 -16.68 -2.20 -5.39
CA SER A 68 -18.13 -2.41 -5.25
C SER A 68 -18.61 -1.81 -3.93
N VAL A 69 -19.83 -1.28 -3.93
CA VAL A 69 -20.50 -0.89 -2.68
C VAL A 69 -20.95 -2.16 -1.99
N SER A 70 -20.42 -2.42 -0.80
CA SER A 70 -20.66 -3.70 -0.13
C SER A 70 -22.07 -3.82 0.43
N GLY A 71 -22.81 -4.82 -0.05
CA GLY A 71 -24.14 -5.18 0.46
C GLY A 71 -24.11 -6.00 1.76
N GLY A 72 -25.28 -6.32 2.31
CA GLY A 72 -25.40 -7.11 3.55
C GLY A 72 -24.78 -8.51 3.46
N ALA A 73 -24.91 -9.17 2.32
CA ALA A 73 -24.32 -10.49 2.08
C ALA A 73 -22.78 -10.48 2.11
N GLU A 74 -22.15 -9.44 1.55
CA GLU A 74 -20.70 -9.28 1.58
C GLU A 74 -20.21 -9.01 3.00
N LYS A 75 -20.89 -8.15 3.76
CA LYS A 75 -20.60 -7.91 5.18
C LYS A 75 -20.69 -9.20 6.00
N ALA A 76 -21.69 -10.05 5.73
CA ALA A 76 -21.83 -11.35 6.40
C ALA A 76 -20.68 -12.31 6.06
N ARG A 77 -20.24 -12.37 4.80
CA ARG A 77 -19.07 -13.16 4.38
C ARG A 77 -17.78 -12.64 5.00
N ALA A 78 -17.56 -11.33 4.97
CA ALA A 78 -16.41 -10.67 5.58
C ALA A 78 -16.35 -10.95 7.08
N ARG A 79 -17.49 -10.85 7.78
CA ARG A 79 -17.60 -11.21 9.19
C ARG A 79 -17.29 -12.68 9.44
N LYS A 80 -17.85 -13.61 8.67
CA LYS A 80 -17.56 -15.06 8.83
C LYS A 80 -16.06 -15.34 8.70
N ARG A 81 -15.41 -14.73 7.72
CA ARG A 81 -13.95 -14.85 7.50
C ARG A 81 -13.15 -14.23 8.66
N ALA A 82 -13.51 -13.02 9.07
CA ALA A 82 -12.84 -12.33 10.18
C ALA A 82 -12.93 -13.11 11.49
N ILE A 83 -14.10 -13.70 11.80
CA ILE A 83 -14.27 -14.52 13.01
C ILE A 83 -13.39 -15.79 12.95
N ALA A 84 -13.26 -16.41 11.76
CA ALA A 84 -12.37 -17.55 11.59
C ALA A 84 -10.90 -17.14 11.80
N GLN A 85 -10.49 -15.97 11.30
CA GLN A 85 -9.14 -15.41 11.45
C GLN A 85 -8.82 -15.07 12.91
N LEU A 86 -9.72 -14.35 13.59
CA LEU A 86 -9.60 -14.02 15.02
C LEU A 86 -9.47 -15.27 15.90
N LYS A 87 -10.19 -16.35 15.56
CA LYS A 87 -10.09 -17.62 16.30
C LYS A 87 -8.79 -18.35 16.00
N ALA A 88 -8.37 -18.38 14.74
CA ALA A 88 -7.22 -19.17 14.30
C ALA A 88 -5.88 -18.55 14.71
N LYS A 89 -5.81 -17.21 14.88
CA LYS A 89 -4.59 -16.46 15.24
C LYS A 89 -3.36 -16.88 14.42
N LYS A 90 -3.54 -17.08 13.11
CA LYS A 90 -2.47 -17.51 12.20
C LYS A 90 -1.66 -16.32 11.69
N HIS A 91 -0.37 -16.56 11.46
CA HIS A 91 0.49 -15.63 10.73
C HIS A 91 -0.10 -15.34 9.33
N ASN A 92 -0.01 -14.10 8.86
CA ASN A 92 -0.54 -13.63 7.56
C ASN A 92 -2.06 -13.83 7.33
N SER A 93 -2.84 -14.09 8.39
CA SER A 93 -4.30 -14.16 8.31
C SER A 93 -4.91 -13.43 9.49
N VAL A 94 -4.91 -12.10 9.39
CA VAL A 94 -5.28 -11.21 10.48
C VAL A 94 -6.61 -10.53 10.16
N ALA A 95 -7.47 -10.45 11.17
CA ALA A 95 -8.68 -9.65 11.10
C ALA A 95 -8.72 -8.67 12.26
N LEU A 96 -9.19 -7.46 11.98
CA LEU A 96 -9.48 -6.42 12.97
C LEU A 96 -10.95 -6.03 12.91
N TYR A 97 -11.36 -5.17 13.83
CA TYR A 97 -12.73 -4.72 13.93
C TYR A 97 -12.82 -3.25 14.35
N ILE A 98 -13.91 -2.61 13.96
CA ILE A 98 -14.31 -1.29 14.46
C ILE A 98 -15.57 -1.47 15.32
N GLY A 99 -15.50 -0.98 16.55
CA GLY A 99 -16.52 -1.14 17.58
C GLY A 99 -16.04 -2.05 18.72
N SER A 100 -16.97 -2.70 19.42
CA SER A 100 -16.64 -3.61 20.53
C SER A 100 -16.79 -5.08 20.15
N LEU A 101 -15.77 -5.89 20.41
CA LEU A 101 -15.91 -7.35 20.42
C LEU A 101 -16.66 -7.78 21.69
N ARG A 102 -17.99 -7.84 21.62
CA ARG A 102 -18.74 -8.59 22.62
C ARG A 102 -18.60 -10.08 22.32
N ARG A 103 -17.80 -10.78 23.12
CA ARG A 103 -17.72 -12.25 23.09
C ARG A 103 -18.89 -12.85 23.88
N ASN A 104 -19.46 -13.96 23.41
CA ASN A 104 -20.44 -14.71 24.18
C ASN A 104 -19.75 -15.56 25.26
N LYS A 105 -20.53 -16.28 26.09
CA LYS A 105 -20.01 -17.19 27.12
C LYS A 105 -19.09 -18.29 26.55
N GLN A 106 -19.16 -18.55 25.24
CA GLN A 106 -18.33 -19.51 24.51
C GLN A 106 -17.13 -18.82 23.80
N GLY A 107 -16.81 -17.57 24.14
CA GLY A 107 -15.69 -16.81 23.55
C GLY A 107 -15.90 -16.36 22.10
N LYS A 108 -17.04 -16.64 21.47
CA LYS A 108 -17.33 -16.26 20.08
C LYS A 108 -17.74 -14.78 19.98
N PRO A 109 -17.15 -14.01 19.05
CA PRO A 109 -17.53 -12.62 18.81
C PRO A 109 -18.95 -12.51 18.24
N ARG A 110 -19.87 -11.95 19.02
CA ARG A 110 -21.32 -11.93 18.74
C ARG A 110 -21.84 -10.56 18.32
N ASN A 111 -21.00 -9.52 18.26
CA ASN A 111 -21.47 -8.18 17.91
C ASN A 111 -21.75 -8.08 16.40
N ALA A 112 -23.04 -7.94 16.04
CA ALA A 112 -23.49 -7.74 14.66
C ALA A 112 -23.33 -6.29 14.18
N LYS A 113 -23.20 -5.32 15.10
CA LYS A 113 -22.99 -3.90 14.77
C LYS A 113 -21.52 -3.55 14.54
N ALA A 114 -20.60 -4.44 14.93
CA ALA A 114 -19.17 -4.23 14.68
C ALA A 114 -18.86 -4.43 13.18
N LEU A 115 -18.03 -3.54 12.65
CA LEU A 115 -17.49 -3.69 11.30
C LEU A 115 -16.23 -4.55 11.37
N TYR A 116 -16.25 -5.70 10.71
CA TYR A 116 -15.10 -6.60 10.68
C TYR A 116 -14.32 -6.40 9.39
N LEU A 117 -13.00 -6.23 9.54
CA LEU A 117 -12.05 -6.14 8.43
C LEU A 117 -11.25 -7.45 8.39
N PRO A 118 -11.59 -8.41 7.52
CA PRO A 118 -10.74 -9.57 7.29
C PRO A 118 -9.53 -9.19 6.42
N ASP A 119 -8.49 -10.02 6.46
CA ASP A 119 -7.29 -9.90 5.63
C ASP A 119 -6.51 -8.59 5.75
N VAL A 120 -6.41 -8.05 6.97
CA VAL A 120 -5.75 -6.75 7.24
C VAL A 120 -4.26 -6.76 6.91
N GLN A 121 -3.63 -7.92 6.76
CA GLN A 121 -2.24 -8.04 6.33
C GLN A 121 -1.94 -7.39 4.97
N ARG A 122 -2.97 -7.14 4.15
CA ARG A 122 -2.84 -6.44 2.86
C ARG A 122 -2.72 -4.91 3.00
N GLY A 123 -2.86 -4.39 4.21
CA GLY A 123 -2.96 -2.97 4.49
C GLY A 123 -4.39 -2.47 4.40
N VAL A 124 -4.66 -1.39 5.13
CA VAL A 124 -5.95 -0.68 5.13
C VAL A 124 -5.68 0.79 4.88
N ALA A 125 -6.21 1.33 3.80
CA ALA A 125 -6.15 2.75 3.49
C ALA A 125 -7.43 3.45 3.95
N ILE A 126 -7.30 4.49 4.77
CA ILE A 126 -8.42 5.30 5.26
C ILE A 126 -8.27 6.71 4.69
N ALA A 127 -9.20 7.10 3.83
CA ALA A 127 -9.22 8.41 3.18
C ALA A 127 -10.40 9.27 3.67
N GLY A 128 -10.21 10.58 3.71
CA GLY A 128 -11.23 11.55 4.09
C GLY A 128 -10.64 12.93 4.36
N GLY A 129 -11.45 13.99 4.27
CA GLY A 129 -11.02 15.36 4.51
C GLY A 129 -10.54 15.62 5.95
N PRO A 130 -9.85 16.74 6.24
CA PRO A 130 -9.58 17.19 7.61
C PRO A 130 -10.89 17.28 8.42
N GLY A 131 -10.86 16.95 9.71
CA GLY A 131 -12.05 17.02 10.56
C GLY A 131 -13.11 15.91 10.37
N SER A 132 -13.02 15.08 9.32
CA SER A 132 -13.97 13.97 9.06
C SER A 132 -13.98 12.82 10.09
N GLY A 133 -13.19 12.95 11.16
CA GLY A 133 -13.19 11.97 12.25
C GLY A 133 -12.42 10.68 11.97
N LYS A 134 -11.57 10.60 10.92
CA LYS A 134 -10.76 9.39 10.58
C LYS A 134 -10.11 8.72 11.79
N THR A 135 -9.47 9.53 12.64
CA THR A 135 -8.77 9.06 13.83
C THR A 135 -9.72 8.40 14.82
N TYR A 136 -10.87 9.04 15.08
CA TYR A 136 -11.87 8.55 16.02
C TYR A 136 -12.66 7.36 15.49
N SER A 137 -13.08 7.39 14.22
CA SER A 137 -14.02 6.44 13.63
C SER A 137 -13.36 5.14 13.16
N ALA A 138 -12.10 5.19 12.72
CA ALA A 138 -11.43 4.03 12.13
C ALA A 138 -10.06 3.75 12.74
N ILE A 139 -9.13 4.72 12.77
CA ILE A 139 -7.74 4.46 13.17
C ILE A 139 -7.63 4.00 14.62
N ASN A 140 -8.16 4.76 15.59
CA ASN A 140 -8.08 4.40 17.00
C ASN A 140 -8.79 3.08 17.32
N PRO A 141 -10.02 2.81 16.82
CA PRO A 141 -10.65 1.51 16.99
C PRO A 141 -9.81 0.34 16.43
N LEU A 142 -9.15 0.51 15.28
CA LEU A 142 -8.32 -0.54 14.69
C LEU A 142 -7.04 -0.79 15.48
N ILE A 143 -6.37 0.26 15.95
CA ILE A 143 -5.20 0.11 16.84
C ILE A 143 -5.61 -0.60 18.13
N ARG A 144 -6.72 -0.17 18.75
CA ARG A 144 -7.27 -0.82 19.95
C ARG A 144 -7.60 -2.30 19.71
N ALA A 145 -8.19 -2.62 18.55
CA ALA A 145 -8.47 -3.99 18.17
C ALA A 145 -7.20 -4.83 17.99
N ALA A 146 -6.12 -4.25 17.43
CA ALA A 146 -4.84 -4.93 17.32
C ALA A 146 -4.22 -5.19 18.71
N LEU A 147 -4.29 -4.21 19.60
CA LEU A 147 -3.83 -4.34 20.98
C LEU A 147 -4.64 -5.37 21.77
N ASP A 148 -5.97 -5.40 21.60
CA ASP A 148 -6.88 -6.39 22.20
C ASP A 148 -6.52 -7.83 21.78
N GLU A 149 -6.06 -8.02 20.54
CA GLU A 149 -5.70 -9.35 20.04
C GLU A 149 -4.28 -9.81 20.42
N GLY A 150 -3.49 -8.94 21.06
CA GLY A 150 -2.13 -9.24 21.50
C GLY A 150 -1.05 -8.88 20.47
N MET A 151 -1.35 -8.01 19.50
CA MET A 151 -0.42 -7.67 18.42
C MET A 151 0.50 -6.50 18.80
N PRO A 152 1.81 -6.57 18.53
CA PRO A 152 2.69 -5.41 18.66
C PRO A 152 2.28 -4.33 17.65
N ALA A 153 2.37 -3.07 18.06
CA ALA A 153 1.95 -1.93 17.24
C ALA A 153 3.02 -0.84 17.25
N LEU A 154 3.40 -0.37 16.06
CA LEU A 154 4.16 0.87 15.86
C LEU A 154 3.19 1.94 15.38
N VAL A 155 3.02 3.01 16.18
CA VAL A 155 2.06 4.08 15.89
C VAL A 155 2.81 5.37 15.62
N TYR A 156 2.58 5.95 14.46
CA TYR A 156 3.05 7.28 14.12
C TYR A 156 1.93 8.30 14.36
N ASP A 157 2.11 9.19 15.35
CA ASP A 157 1.17 10.26 15.69
C ASP A 157 1.70 11.60 15.20
N PHE A 158 1.15 12.10 14.09
CA PHE A 158 1.49 13.42 13.55
C PHE A 158 0.98 14.58 14.43
N LYS A 159 -0.01 14.33 15.30
CA LYS A 159 -0.67 15.35 16.15
C LYS A 159 -0.43 15.05 17.64
N TYR A 160 0.80 14.70 17.97
CA TYR A 160 1.23 14.46 19.34
C TYR A 160 0.91 15.66 20.24
N PRO A 161 0.43 15.47 21.49
CA PRO A 161 0.26 14.19 22.21
C PRO A 161 -1.15 13.55 22.13
N GLY A 162 -2.10 14.16 21.43
CA GLY A 162 -3.53 13.85 21.63
C GLY A 162 -3.96 12.41 21.30
N GLN A 163 -3.42 11.79 20.24
CA GLN A 163 -3.75 10.39 19.93
C GLN A 163 -2.94 9.43 20.82
N ALA A 164 -1.67 9.74 21.03
CA ALA A 164 -0.75 8.95 21.84
C ALA A 164 -1.23 8.78 23.28
N GLU A 165 -1.65 9.84 23.98
CA GLU A 165 -2.11 9.77 25.39
C GLU A 165 -3.16 8.70 25.62
N CYS A 166 -4.16 8.64 24.74
CA CYS A 166 -5.26 7.68 24.86
C CYS A 166 -4.81 6.24 24.54
N LEU A 167 -3.91 6.07 23.57
CA LEU A 167 -3.44 4.76 23.13
C LEU A 167 -2.42 4.16 24.11
N VAL A 168 -1.49 4.98 24.63
CA VAL A 168 -0.48 4.60 25.61
C VAL A 168 -1.15 4.07 26.88
N ALA A 169 -2.09 4.83 27.45
CA ALA A 169 -2.83 4.40 28.63
C ALA A 169 -3.62 3.10 28.38
N TYR A 170 -4.16 2.93 27.18
CA TYR A 170 -4.91 1.74 26.79
C TYR A 170 -4.01 0.49 26.60
N ALA A 171 -2.81 0.68 26.06
CA ALA A 171 -1.81 -0.36 25.87
C ALA A 171 -1.19 -0.79 27.20
N ALA A 172 -0.83 0.15 28.07
CA ALA A 172 -0.31 -0.11 29.41
C ALA A 172 -1.28 -0.96 30.25
N ARG A 173 -2.59 -0.65 30.18
CA ARG A 173 -3.64 -1.46 30.84
C ARG A 173 -3.74 -2.90 30.34
N ARG A 174 -3.20 -3.21 29.17
CA ARG A 174 -3.13 -4.57 28.59
C ARG A 174 -1.79 -5.27 28.83
N GLY A 175 -0.89 -4.62 29.59
CA GLY A 175 0.43 -5.17 29.92
C GLY A 175 1.45 -5.05 28.80
N TYR A 176 1.26 -4.14 27.84
CA TYR A 176 2.30 -3.83 26.85
C TYR A 176 3.39 -2.97 27.48
N ASP A 177 4.65 -3.24 27.12
CA ASP A 177 5.74 -2.28 27.30
C ASP A 177 5.61 -1.20 26.23
N VAL A 178 5.46 0.06 26.66
CA VAL A 178 5.20 1.20 25.77
C VAL A 178 6.41 2.10 25.76
N ARG A 179 7.03 2.22 24.60
CA ARG A 179 8.19 3.09 24.34
C ARG A 179 7.75 4.27 23.49
N ILE A 180 8.14 5.49 23.87
CA ILE A 180 7.76 6.73 23.19
C ILE A 180 9.02 7.39 22.65
N PHE A 181 9.01 7.74 21.36
CA PHE A 181 10.05 8.55 20.74
C PHE A 181 9.41 9.83 20.19
N ALA A 182 9.63 10.95 20.90
CA ALA A 182 9.04 12.25 20.63
C ALA A 182 10.06 13.37 20.92
N PRO A 183 11.07 13.58 20.06
CA PRO A 183 12.12 14.57 20.30
C PRO A 183 11.54 15.96 20.67
N GLY A 184 12.04 16.53 21.76
CA GLY A 184 11.55 17.80 22.32
C GLY A 184 10.54 17.67 23.46
N TYR A 185 10.06 16.46 23.76
CA TYR A 185 9.20 16.17 24.90
C TYR A 185 9.95 15.41 26.00
N PRO A 186 9.63 15.64 27.29
CA PRO A 186 10.34 15.03 28.42
C PRO A 186 10.21 13.51 28.50
N GLU A 187 9.11 12.95 28.00
CA GLU A 187 8.83 11.51 27.95
C GLU A 187 9.49 10.80 26.77
N SER A 188 10.19 11.52 25.90
CA SER A 188 10.89 10.90 24.78
C SER A 188 12.07 10.08 25.25
N GLU A 189 12.11 8.84 24.79
CA GLU A 189 13.29 8.02 24.89
C GLU A 189 14.33 8.41 23.84
N VAL A 190 15.51 7.81 23.97
CA VAL A 190 16.63 7.98 23.03
C VAL A 190 16.56 6.87 21.98
N CYS A 191 16.61 7.27 20.72
CA CYS A 191 16.73 6.33 19.59
C CYS A 191 17.97 6.73 18.80
N ASN A 192 19.04 5.94 18.93
CA ASN A 192 20.24 6.10 18.14
C ASN A 192 20.20 5.13 16.95
N ILE A 193 20.32 5.67 15.74
CA ILE A 193 20.14 4.88 14.53
C ILE A 193 21.32 3.92 14.30
N LEU A 194 22.49 4.25 14.86
CA LEU A 194 23.66 3.36 14.84
C LEU A 194 23.47 2.12 15.71
N ASP A 195 22.49 2.10 16.63
CA ASP A 195 22.18 0.92 17.45
C ASP A 195 21.55 -0.22 16.63
N PHE A 196 20.98 0.09 15.46
CA PHE A 196 20.47 -0.93 14.54
C PHE A 196 21.58 -1.67 13.79
N MET A 197 22.80 -1.11 13.74
CA MET A 197 23.96 -1.78 13.15
C MET A 197 24.60 -2.73 14.15
N ALA A 198 24.87 -3.97 13.72
CA ALA A 198 25.52 -4.96 14.57
C ALA A 198 26.93 -4.53 14.98
N ASP A 199 27.70 -4.03 14.02
CA ASP A 199 29.08 -3.58 14.18
C ASP A 199 29.45 -2.53 13.12
N ALA A 200 30.69 -2.06 13.14
CA ALA A 200 31.18 -1.05 12.20
C ALA A 200 31.32 -1.58 10.76
N ASP A 201 31.35 -2.90 10.56
CA ASP A 201 31.49 -3.57 9.26
C ASP A 201 30.12 -3.94 8.65
N ASP A 202 29.01 -3.66 9.35
CA ASP A 202 27.62 -3.86 8.88
C ASP A 202 27.22 -2.85 7.80
N ALA A 203 27.84 -3.03 6.63
CA ALA A 203 27.63 -2.23 5.44
C ALA A 203 26.19 -2.32 4.92
N LEU A 204 25.51 -3.46 5.11
CA LEU A 204 24.16 -3.67 4.61
C LEU A 204 23.16 -2.83 5.39
N MET A 205 23.19 -2.87 6.73
CA MET A 205 22.31 -2.05 7.55
C MET A 205 22.65 -0.56 7.42
N ALA A 206 23.94 -0.21 7.40
CA ALA A 206 24.39 1.17 7.18
C ALA A 206 23.84 1.75 5.87
N ARG A 207 23.87 0.96 4.78
CA ARG A 207 23.33 1.38 3.48
C ARG A 207 21.81 1.53 3.50
N GLN A 208 21.10 0.62 4.18
CA GLN A 208 19.65 0.72 4.32
C GLN A 208 19.25 1.99 5.09
N ILE A 209 19.95 2.28 6.18
CA ILE A 209 19.76 3.51 6.97
C ILE A 209 20.03 4.74 6.12
N ALA A 210 21.19 4.80 5.45
CA ALA A 210 21.59 5.92 4.59
C ALA A 210 20.54 6.21 3.50
N SER A 211 20.09 5.16 2.82
CA SER A 211 19.10 5.30 1.75
C SER A 211 17.73 5.75 2.26
N VAL A 212 17.29 5.27 3.43
CA VAL A 212 16.05 5.73 4.06
C VAL A 212 16.16 7.18 4.50
N MET A 213 17.30 7.58 5.09
CA MET A 213 17.56 8.97 5.47
C MET A 213 17.52 9.90 4.27
N ASN A 214 18.33 9.63 3.24
CA ASN A 214 18.43 10.47 2.05
C ASN A 214 17.08 10.61 1.35
N ARG A 215 16.31 9.52 1.22
CA ARG A 215 14.94 9.57 0.67
C ARG A 215 13.98 10.41 1.52
N ASN A 216 14.10 10.36 2.84
CA ASN A 216 13.25 11.17 3.73
C ASN A 216 13.60 12.66 3.63
N PHE A 217 14.87 13.02 3.42
CA PHE A 217 15.30 14.41 3.19
C PHE A 217 14.94 14.91 1.78
N ALA A 218 15.12 14.10 0.75
CA ALA A 218 14.83 14.46 -0.64
C ALA A 218 13.33 14.72 -0.90
N ARG A 219 12.43 14.18 -0.07
CA ARG A 219 10.97 14.41 -0.19
C ARG A 219 10.52 15.86 0.03
N SER A 220 11.41 16.78 0.46
CA SER A 220 11.08 18.21 0.50
C SER A 220 11.39 18.96 -0.80
N SER A 221 12.12 18.35 -1.74
CA SER A 221 12.49 18.93 -3.04
C SER A 221 11.87 18.11 -4.18
N ASN A 222 10.85 18.65 -4.86
CA ASN A 222 10.17 18.02 -6.00
C ASN A 222 11.03 17.89 -7.28
N SER A 223 12.35 17.99 -7.18
CA SER A 223 13.26 17.75 -8.29
C SER A 223 13.58 16.26 -8.36
N SER A 224 13.39 15.65 -9.53
CA SER A 224 13.96 14.34 -9.84
C SER A 224 15.47 14.44 -9.69
N GLU A 225 16.01 14.04 -8.54
CA GLU A 225 17.44 14.01 -8.32
C GLU A 225 18.10 13.04 -9.32
N ASP A 226 19.24 13.44 -9.85
CA ASP A 226 20.07 12.58 -10.66
C ASP A 226 20.51 11.39 -9.82
N LYS A 227 20.15 10.18 -10.29
CA LYS A 227 20.42 8.91 -9.62
C LYS A 227 21.89 8.74 -9.22
N PHE A 228 22.81 9.34 -9.97
CA PHE A 228 24.24 9.35 -9.67
C PHE A 228 24.56 10.03 -8.33
N PHE A 229 24.00 11.21 -8.06
CA PHE A 229 24.24 11.93 -6.80
C PHE A 229 23.50 11.29 -5.63
N ALA A 230 22.32 10.70 -5.88
CA ALA A 230 21.61 9.93 -4.86
C ALA A 230 22.41 8.69 -4.43
N ASP A 231 22.94 7.92 -5.38
CA ASP A 231 23.75 6.72 -5.09
C ASP A 231 25.09 7.10 -4.43
N ALA A 232 25.74 8.19 -4.85
CA ALA A 232 26.95 8.69 -4.22
C ALA A 232 26.70 9.21 -2.80
N GLY A 233 25.58 9.90 -2.57
CA GLY A 233 25.15 10.36 -1.26
C GLY A 233 24.86 9.19 -0.32
N ASP A 234 24.20 8.13 -0.80
CA ASP A 234 23.97 6.91 -0.02
C ASP A 234 25.30 6.25 0.39
N GLN A 235 26.28 6.16 -0.52
CA GLN A 235 27.60 5.60 -0.23
C GLN A 235 28.41 6.42 0.79
N LEU A 236 28.37 7.76 0.65
CA LEU A 236 29.05 8.65 1.58
C LEU A 236 28.45 8.51 2.99
N THR A 237 27.13 8.62 3.12
CA THR A 237 26.43 8.47 4.40
C THR A 237 26.68 7.09 5.00
N GLN A 238 26.66 6.02 4.19
CA GLN A 238 27.00 4.67 4.64
C GLN A 238 28.40 4.60 5.28
N ALA A 239 29.42 5.11 4.60
CA ALA A 239 30.80 5.07 5.08
C ALA A 239 30.98 5.84 6.39
N ILE A 240 30.29 6.98 6.54
CA ILE A 240 30.35 7.80 7.75
C ILE A 240 29.66 7.11 8.92
N LEU A 241 28.50 6.47 8.69
CA LEU A 241 27.80 5.73 9.74
C LEU A 241 28.64 4.55 10.24
N MET A 242 29.29 3.82 9.33
CA MET A 242 30.24 2.75 9.67
C MET A 242 31.43 3.27 10.48
N LEU A 243 32.03 4.39 10.04
CA LEU A 243 33.12 5.03 10.78
C LEU A 243 32.67 5.51 12.16
N ALA A 244 31.47 6.10 12.26
CA ALA A 244 30.88 6.55 13.52
C ALA A 244 30.66 5.40 14.50
N LYS A 245 30.17 4.26 14.01
CA LYS A 245 29.98 3.04 14.81
C LYS A 245 31.28 2.49 15.38
N GLY A 246 32.40 2.67 14.67
CA GLY A 246 33.73 2.23 15.12
C GLY A 246 34.42 3.16 16.12
N MET A 247 33.85 4.34 16.40
CA MET A 247 34.41 5.30 17.36
C MET A 247 33.87 5.08 18.79
N PRO A 248 34.55 5.59 19.83
CA PRO A 248 34.14 5.39 21.23
C PRO A 248 32.72 5.85 21.56
N ASN A 249 32.24 6.91 20.90
CA ASN A 249 30.89 7.46 21.07
C ASN A 249 30.12 7.29 19.74
N PRO A 250 29.45 6.15 19.52
CA PRO A 250 28.78 5.89 18.25
C PRO A 250 27.41 6.56 18.22
N ASP A 251 27.35 7.84 17.84
CA ASP A 251 26.10 8.58 17.65
C ASP A 251 26.07 9.42 16.36
N LEU A 252 24.88 9.96 16.05
CA LEU A 252 24.69 10.80 14.86
C LEU A 252 25.45 12.14 14.95
N MET A 253 25.70 12.64 16.17
CA MET A 253 26.47 13.86 16.38
C MET A 253 27.95 13.64 16.02
N THR A 254 28.49 12.48 16.32
CA THR A 254 29.84 12.07 15.95
C THR A 254 29.95 11.91 14.43
N ALA A 255 28.95 11.33 13.77
CA ALA A 255 28.87 11.31 12.30
C ALA A 255 28.89 12.74 11.71
N SER A 256 28.12 13.67 12.29
CA SER A 256 28.11 15.09 11.89
C SER A 256 29.46 15.78 12.14
N ALA A 257 30.09 15.51 13.29
CA ALA A 257 31.40 16.06 13.63
C ALA A 257 32.49 15.60 12.67
N VAL A 258 32.47 14.32 12.25
CA VAL A 258 33.37 13.79 11.23
C VAL A 258 33.16 14.51 9.89
N LEU A 259 31.91 14.67 9.47
CA LEU A 259 31.55 15.40 8.25
C LEU A 259 32.01 16.87 8.29
N ALA A 260 31.81 17.53 9.43
CA ALA A 260 32.20 18.93 9.62
C ALA A 260 33.72 19.11 9.76
N SER A 261 34.47 18.04 10.02
CA SER A 261 35.91 18.13 10.23
C SER A 261 36.67 18.35 8.93
N THR A 262 37.26 19.54 8.77
CA THR A 262 38.10 19.92 7.62
C THR A 262 39.41 19.12 7.52
N ARG A 263 39.77 18.37 8.55
CA ARG A 263 41.00 17.55 8.62
C ARG A 263 40.80 16.09 8.21
N CYS A 264 39.56 15.63 8.02
CA CYS A 264 39.28 14.22 7.70
C CYS A 264 39.92 13.78 6.36
N PRO A 265 39.79 14.53 5.24
CA PRO A 265 40.37 14.07 3.96
C PRO A 265 41.91 13.95 3.99
N PRO A 266 42.68 14.92 4.53
CA PRO A 266 44.12 14.77 4.66
C PRO A 266 44.57 13.67 5.64
N ALA A 267 43.81 13.43 6.72
CA ALA A 267 44.14 12.40 7.71
C ALA A 267 43.91 10.98 7.16
N LEU A 268 42.81 10.76 6.44
CA LEU A 268 42.54 9.50 5.74
C LEU A 268 43.57 9.20 4.66
N TRP A 269 44.02 10.22 3.91
CA TRP A 269 45.10 10.06 2.92
C TRP A 269 46.43 9.63 3.55
N LYS A 270 46.74 10.15 4.74
CA LYS A 270 47.93 9.72 5.50
C LYS A 270 47.80 8.31 6.03
N ALA A 271 46.61 7.91 6.52
CA ALA A 271 46.36 6.56 7.02
C ALA A 271 46.34 5.50 5.89
N SER A 272 45.76 5.80 4.73
CA SER A 272 45.76 4.89 3.57
C SER A 272 47.16 4.67 3.00
N ALA A 273 48.02 5.70 3.06
CA ALA A 273 49.44 5.56 2.74
C ALA A 273 50.16 4.56 3.64
N TRP A 274 49.69 4.33 4.88
CA TRP A 274 50.28 3.36 5.81
C TRP A 274 49.73 1.94 5.58
N ALA A 275 48.46 1.82 5.20
CA ALA A 275 47.84 0.54 4.86
C ALA A 275 48.44 -0.09 3.59
N ASN A 276 48.84 0.71 2.61
CA ASN A 276 49.48 0.24 1.36
C ASN A 276 50.92 -0.26 1.53
N TRP A 277 51.52 -0.10 2.72
CA TRP A 277 52.89 -0.53 3.00
C TRP A 277 52.97 -1.82 3.84
N GLY A 278 51.87 -2.55 4.06
CA GLY A 278 51.91 -3.90 4.65
C GLY A 278 52.47 -4.00 6.08
N VAL A 279 52.74 -2.89 6.76
CA VAL A 279 53.23 -2.88 8.14
C VAL A 279 52.10 -2.48 9.07
N CYS A 280 51.33 -3.47 9.53
CA CYS A 280 50.52 -3.33 10.74
C CYS A 280 51.47 -3.49 11.94
N PRO A 281 51.70 -2.49 12.81
CA PRO A 281 52.54 -2.68 13.99
C PRO A 281 51.85 -3.68 14.92
N ARG A 282 52.59 -4.70 15.38
CA ARG A 282 52.13 -5.65 16.40
C ARG A 282 51.58 -4.90 17.61
N ALA A 283 50.47 -5.43 18.15
CA ALA A 283 49.91 -5.02 19.43
C ALA A 283 51.02 -4.94 20.49
N GLY A 284 51.29 -3.72 20.99
CA GLY A 284 52.28 -3.50 22.04
C GLY A 284 52.96 -2.13 22.05
N THR A 285 52.98 -1.42 20.92
CA THR A 285 53.56 -0.06 20.87
C THR A 285 52.65 0.88 20.09
N PHE A 286 51.54 1.29 20.70
CA PHE A 286 50.93 2.56 20.31
C PHE A 286 51.81 3.68 20.89
N PRO A 287 52.34 4.61 20.07
CA PRO A 287 52.82 5.86 20.62
C PRO A 287 51.61 6.53 21.28
N THR A 288 51.74 6.86 22.55
CA THR A 288 50.73 7.44 23.44
C THR A 288 50.19 8.81 23.00
N GLY A 289 50.39 9.21 21.75
CA GLY A 289 50.05 10.53 21.21
C GLY A 289 49.00 10.57 20.10
N CYS A 290 48.41 9.44 19.68
CA CYS A 290 47.47 9.44 18.53
C CYS A 290 45.99 9.15 18.85
N ILE A 291 45.62 8.92 20.13
CA ILE A 291 44.20 8.79 20.54
C ILE A 291 43.73 9.99 21.39
N THR A 292 44.63 10.88 21.81
CA THR A 292 44.27 12.15 22.47
C THR A 292 44.74 13.31 21.59
N PRO A 293 43.85 13.82 20.72
CA PRO A 293 43.22 15.10 21.07
C PRO A 293 41.78 15.22 20.53
N PHE A 294 40.92 14.22 20.75
CA PHE A 294 39.47 14.41 20.49
C PHE A 294 38.67 14.77 21.76
N LEU A 295 39.26 14.57 22.95
CA LEU A 295 38.60 14.79 24.25
C LEU A 295 39.04 16.06 25.00
N SER A 296 39.98 16.86 24.49
CA SER A 296 40.45 18.07 25.20
C SER A 296 40.03 19.40 24.55
N SER A 297 39.06 19.38 23.64
CA SER A 297 38.58 20.60 22.96
C SER A 297 37.06 20.79 23.04
N CYS A 298 36.39 20.00 23.86
CA CYS A 298 35.02 20.25 24.31
C CYS A 298 35.03 20.36 25.83
N SER A 299 35.42 21.53 26.32
CA SER A 299 35.07 22.09 27.64
C SER A 299 34.74 23.56 27.41
#